data_AF-A0AB33HP84-F1
#
_entry.id   AF-A0AB33HP84-F1
#
_cell.length_a   1.000
_cell.length_b   1.000
_cell.length_c   1.000
_cell.angle_alpha   90.00
_cell.angle_beta   90.00
_cell.angle_gamma   90.00
#
_symmetry.space_group_name_H-M   'P 1'
#
loop_
_entity.id
_entity.type
_entity.pdbx_description
1 polymer ?
#
loop_
_entity_poly.entity_id
_entity_poly.type
_entity_poly.pdbx_seq_one_letter_code
_entity_poly.pdbx_strand_id
1 'polypeptide(L)'
;MDPPNVGRDVKRMVAIAEQLKGKLNIIMATGFHKAAFYDKGSSWLAQVPVNEIVPMLVAEIEEGMDLYNYSGPVVKRGKAKAGIIKAGTGYAAIDRLELKALEAVAITSITTGAPVLVHTQLGTMAYEAVQHLIDFGVNPRKI
;
A
#
# COMPACT_ATOMS: atom_id res chain seq x y z
N MET A 1 3.30 -2.45 9.38
CA MET A 1 2.54 -1.28 8.88
C MET A 1 1.38 -1.80 8.08
N ASP A 2 0.18 -1.29 8.34
CA ASP A 2 -1.06 -1.95 7.92
C ASP A 2 -1.69 -1.19 6.74
N PRO A 3 -1.77 -1.81 5.54
CA PRO A 3 -2.46 -1.24 4.39
C PRO A 3 -3.99 -1.34 4.57
N PRO A 4 -4.81 -0.67 3.73
CA PRO A 4 -6.26 -0.58 3.91
C PRO A 4 -6.94 -1.90 4.30
N ASN A 5 -6.78 -2.97 3.51
CA ASN A 5 -7.52 -4.22 3.70
C ASN A 5 -6.93 -5.18 4.75
N VAL A 6 -5.90 -4.77 5.51
CA VAL A 6 -5.24 -5.65 6.51
C VAL A 6 -4.99 -4.88 7.80
N GLY A 7 -6.04 -4.67 8.59
CA GLY A 7 -5.94 -4.18 9.98
C GLY A 7 -5.94 -2.66 10.18
N ARG A 8 -5.85 -1.86 9.11
CA ARG A 8 -5.77 -0.39 9.22
C ARG A 8 -7.04 0.21 9.83
N ASP A 9 -6.89 1.19 10.73
CA ASP A 9 -7.99 1.99 11.29
C ASP A 9 -7.66 3.49 11.25
N VAL A 10 -8.14 4.19 10.22
CA VAL A 10 -7.82 5.61 10.02
C VAL A 10 -8.35 6.48 11.17
N LYS A 11 -9.56 6.20 11.66
CA LYS A 11 -10.23 7.00 12.69
C LYS A 11 -9.48 6.93 14.01
N ARG A 12 -9.08 5.72 14.43
CA ARG A 12 -8.30 5.54 15.67
C ARG A 12 -6.90 6.13 15.57
N MET A 13 -6.22 5.93 14.44
CA MET A 13 -4.87 6.48 14.26
C MET A 13 -4.86 8.01 14.24
N VAL A 14 -5.88 8.66 13.66
CA VAL A 14 -6.06 10.11 13.75
C VAL A 14 -6.32 10.55 15.19
N ALA A 15 -7.18 9.85 15.94
CA ALA A 15 -7.42 10.17 17.35
C ALA A 15 -6.13 10.07 18.20
N ILE A 16 -5.30 9.05 17.97
CA ILE A 16 -3.99 8.90 18.62
C ILE A 16 -3.05 10.03 18.21
N ALA A 17 -2.99 10.38 16.92
CA ALA A 17 -2.15 11.47 16.43
C ALA A 17 -2.51 12.81 17.07
N GLU A 18 -3.80 13.12 17.22
CA GLU A 18 -4.26 14.34 17.88
C GLU A 18 -3.93 14.35 19.39
N GLN A 19 -4.07 13.22 20.09
CA GLN A 19 -3.68 13.11 21.50
C GLN A 19 -2.18 13.28 21.73
N LEU A 20 -1.37 12.95 20.73
CA LEU A 20 0.10 13.01 20.78
C LEU A 20 0.68 14.16 19.96
N LYS A 21 -0.15 15.15 19.60
CA LYS A 21 0.25 16.30 18.79
C LYS A 21 1.44 17.03 19.41
N GLY A 22 2.47 17.27 18.60
CA GLY A 22 3.73 17.90 19.02
C GLY A 22 4.72 16.99 19.74
N LYS A 23 4.38 15.70 19.95
CA LYS A 23 5.26 14.71 20.60
C LYS A 23 5.83 13.69 19.61
N LEU A 24 5.06 13.28 18.61
CA LEU A 24 5.49 12.37 17.56
C LEU A 24 4.73 12.60 16.25
N ASN A 25 5.22 11.97 15.18
CA ASN A 25 4.55 11.93 13.88
C ASN A 25 4.08 10.51 13.57
N ILE A 26 2.89 10.36 13.00
CA ILE A 26 2.35 9.08 12.55
C ILE A 26 2.25 9.11 11.03
N ILE A 27 2.91 8.16 10.36
CA ILE A 27 2.80 7.93 8.92
C ILE A 27 2.01 6.64 8.71
N MET A 28 0.94 6.72 7.92
CA MET A 28 0.10 5.57 7.56
C MET A 28 0.33 5.15 6.11
N ALA A 29 -0.01 3.89 5.80
CA ALA A 29 0.15 3.31 4.49
C ALA A 29 -1.15 3.22 3.67
N THR A 30 -0.99 3.39 2.37
CA THR A 30 -1.87 2.79 1.35
C THR A 30 -1.23 1.51 0.78
N GLY A 31 -1.83 0.91 -0.24
CA GLY A 31 -1.29 -0.24 -0.98
C GLY A 31 -1.78 -1.59 -0.46
N PHE A 32 -0.92 -2.59 -0.48
CA PHE A 32 -1.26 -3.99 -0.27
C PHE A 32 -0.29 -4.73 0.67
N HIS A 33 -0.70 -5.92 1.12
CA HIS A 33 0.15 -6.88 1.80
C HIS A 33 0.46 -8.07 0.88
N LYS A 34 0.96 -9.18 1.46
CA LYS A 34 1.28 -10.42 0.74
C LYS A 34 0.00 -11.10 0.28
N ALA A 35 0.06 -11.87 -0.82
CA ALA A 35 -1.12 -12.47 -1.45
C ALA A 35 -1.91 -13.39 -0.52
N ALA A 36 -1.28 -13.95 0.51
CA ALA A 36 -1.96 -14.79 1.51
C ALA A 36 -3.11 -14.09 2.26
N PHE A 37 -3.18 -12.76 2.24
CA PHE A 37 -4.27 -11.99 2.88
C PHE A 37 -5.36 -11.52 1.92
N TYR A 38 -5.28 -11.91 0.65
CA TYR A 38 -6.26 -11.55 -0.36
C TYR A 38 -6.82 -12.81 -0.99
N ASP A 39 -8.14 -12.87 -1.12
CA ASP A 39 -8.77 -13.96 -1.86
C ASP A 39 -8.28 -13.93 -3.32
N LYS A 40 -7.65 -15.03 -3.76
CA LYS A 40 -6.98 -15.08 -5.07
C LYS A 40 -7.94 -15.14 -6.25
N GLY A 41 -9.22 -15.44 -6.00
CA GLY A 41 -10.27 -15.56 -6.99
C GLY A 41 -11.21 -14.36 -7.04
N SER A 42 -11.35 -13.56 -5.98
CA SER A 42 -12.42 -12.57 -5.87
C SER A 42 -12.03 -11.26 -5.20
N SER A 43 -10.84 -11.14 -4.58
CA SER A 43 -10.40 -9.85 -4.06
C SER A 43 -10.23 -8.83 -5.18
N TRP A 44 -10.38 -7.54 -4.85
CA TRP A 44 -10.16 -6.48 -5.84
C TRP A 44 -8.72 -6.47 -6.37
N LEU A 45 -7.73 -6.86 -5.55
CA LEU A 45 -6.36 -7.09 -6.03
C LEU A 45 -6.30 -8.17 -7.12
N ALA A 46 -7.13 -9.21 -7.03
CA ALA A 46 -7.22 -10.24 -8.07
C ALA A 46 -7.99 -9.75 -9.31
N GLN A 47 -9.12 -9.07 -9.11
CA GLN A 47 -10.11 -8.80 -10.16
C GLN A 47 -9.92 -7.46 -10.89
N VAL A 48 -9.55 -6.41 -10.18
CA VAL A 48 -9.53 -5.04 -10.73
C VAL A 48 -8.22 -4.79 -11.48
N PRO A 49 -8.23 -4.24 -12.71
CA PRO A 49 -7.03 -3.90 -13.46
C PRO A 49 -6.09 -2.92 -12.72
N VAL A 50 -4.78 -2.98 -13.01
CA VAL A 50 -3.77 -2.13 -12.34
C VAL A 50 -4.05 -0.63 -12.56
N ASN A 51 -4.45 -0.24 -13.78
CA ASN A 51 -4.80 1.14 -14.12
C ASN A 51 -6.02 1.69 -13.36
N GLU A 52 -6.87 0.82 -12.80
CA GLU A 52 -7.99 1.20 -11.92
C GLU A 52 -7.61 1.15 -10.44
N ILE A 53 -6.67 0.28 -10.05
CA ILE A 53 -6.11 0.25 -8.69
C ILE A 53 -5.29 1.50 -8.39
N VAL A 54 -4.42 1.92 -9.32
CA VAL A 54 -3.47 3.02 -9.12
C VAL A 54 -4.16 4.33 -8.70
N PRO A 55 -5.24 4.79 -9.37
CA PRO A 55 -5.98 6.00 -8.96
C PRO A 55 -6.47 5.94 -7.52
N MET A 56 -6.87 4.76 -7.02
CA MET A 56 -7.31 4.59 -5.64
C MET A 56 -6.15 4.83 -4.67
N LEU A 57 -4.99 4.24 -4.93
CA LEU A 57 -3.79 4.42 -4.11
C LEU A 57 -3.29 5.88 -4.14
N VAL A 58 -3.24 6.48 -5.33
CA VAL A 58 -2.85 7.90 -5.53
C VAL A 58 -3.75 8.81 -4.72
N ALA A 59 -5.06 8.61 -4.77
CA ALA A 59 -6.00 9.44 -4.05
C ALA A 59 -5.89 9.29 -2.51
N GLU A 60 -5.40 8.17 -1.97
CA GLU A 60 -5.06 8.11 -0.54
C GLU A 60 -3.82 8.93 -0.16
N ILE A 61 -2.87 9.08 -1.08
CA ILE A 61 -1.67 9.90 -0.90
C ILE A 61 -1.98 11.39 -1.10
N GLU A 62 -2.82 11.74 -2.07
CA GLU A 62 -3.01 13.13 -2.50
C GLU A 62 -4.30 13.78 -2.00
N GLU A 63 -5.36 13.01 -1.74
CA GLU A 63 -6.66 13.55 -1.30
C GLU A 63 -6.95 13.23 0.17
N GLY A 64 -6.86 11.94 0.53
CA GLY A 64 -7.14 11.45 1.87
C GLY A 64 -7.47 9.96 1.89
N MET A 65 -7.10 9.28 2.98
CA MET A 65 -7.38 7.86 3.17
C MET A 65 -8.87 7.60 3.33
N ASP A 66 -9.34 6.49 2.77
CA ASP A 66 -10.70 6.01 2.96
C ASP A 66 -10.93 5.56 4.41
N LEU A 67 -11.97 6.13 5.05
CA LEU A 67 -12.41 5.79 6.40
C LEU A 67 -13.05 4.40 6.49
N TYR A 68 -13.36 3.78 5.35
CA TYR A 68 -13.83 2.39 5.22
C TYR A 68 -12.77 1.46 4.62
N ASN A 69 -11.54 1.96 4.47
CA ASN A 69 -10.36 1.15 4.19
C ASN A 69 -10.41 0.33 2.89
N TYR A 70 -11.11 0.82 1.87
CA TYR A 70 -11.34 0.09 0.61
C TYR A 70 -11.89 -1.32 0.83
N SER A 71 -12.70 -1.49 1.87
CA SER A 71 -13.30 -2.78 2.22
C SER A 71 -14.57 -3.08 1.41
N GLY A 72 -14.97 -2.18 0.51
CA GLY A 72 -16.20 -2.30 -0.26
C GLY A 72 -16.39 -1.12 -1.23
N PRO A 73 -17.56 -1.04 -1.89
CA PRO A 73 -17.80 -0.09 -2.97
C PRO A 73 -18.04 1.35 -2.51
N VAL A 74 -18.36 1.56 -1.22
CA VAL A 74 -18.58 2.89 -0.67
C VAL A 74 -17.27 3.42 -0.12
N VAL A 75 -16.88 4.61 -0.59
CA VAL A 75 -15.67 5.31 -0.15
C VAL A 75 -16.06 6.59 0.58
N LYS A 76 -15.43 6.85 1.72
CA LYS A 76 -15.53 8.12 2.44
C LYS A 76 -14.14 8.57 2.86
N ARG A 77 -13.55 9.51 2.11
CA ARG A 77 -12.22 10.04 2.42
C ARG A 77 -12.24 10.94 3.66
N GLY A 78 -11.26 10.73 4.54
CA GLY A 78 -10.93 11.67 5.62
C GLY A 78 -9.99 12.76 5.14
N LYS A 79 -9.57 13.64 6.06
CA LYS A 79 -8.54 14.67 5.78
C LYS A 79 -7.10 14.14 5.87
N ALA A 80 -6.89 13.06 6.61
CA ALA A 80 -5.57 12.45 6.78
C ALA A 80 -5.19 11.64 5.54
N LYS A 81 -3.99 11.88 5.01
CA LYS A 81 -3.44 11.20 3.82
C LYS A 81 -2.46 10.11 4.24
N ALA A 82 -2.28 9.11 3.39
CA ALA A 82 -1.18 8.17 3.53
C ALA A 82 0.14 8.87 3.18
N GLY A 83 1.24 8.45 3.79
CA GLY A 83 2.58 9.01 3.54
C GLY A 83 3.58 8.02 2.98
N ILE A 84 3.16 6.77 2.78
CA ILE A 84 3.98 5.67 2.24
C ILE A 84 3.07 4.63 1.59
N ILE A 85 3.60 3.89 0.63
CA ILE A 85 2.87 2.87 -0.12
C ILE A 85 3.45 1.50 0.23
N LYS A 86 2.59 0.54 0.58
CA LYS A 86 3.05 -0.80 0.98
C LYS A 86 2.82 -1.84 -0.11
N ALA A 87 3.76 -2.78 -0.25
CA ALA A 87 3.55 -4.08 -0.89
C ALA A 87 4.04 -5.21 0.04
N GLY A 88 3.85 -6.47 -0.35
CA GLY A 88 4.48 -7.58 0.36
C GLY A 88 4.63 -8.85 -0.48
N THR A 89 5.66 -9.64 -0.18
CA THR A 89 5.96 -10.92 -0.83
C THR A 89 5.82 -12.11 0.13
N GLY A 90 5.50 -13.27 -0.42
CA GLY A 90 5.39 -14.54 0.26
C GLY A 90 6.73 -15.17 0.62
N TYR A 91 6.68 -16.36 1.22
CA TYR A 91 7.89 -17.10 1.58
C TYR A 91 8.51 -17.73 0.33
N ALA A 92 9.75 -17.36 0.04
CA ALA A 92 10.58 -17.86 -1.06
C ALA A 92 9.93 -17.77 -2.46
N ALA A 93 8.91 -16.92 -2.63
CA ALA A 93 8.22 -16.72 -3.90
C ALA A 93 7.56 -15.34 -3.96
N ILE A 94 7.45 -14.79 -5.16
CA ILE A 94 6.60 -13.64 -5.47
C ILE A 94 5.39 -14.17 -6.23
N ASP A 95 4.21 -14.16 -5.60
CA ASP A 95 2.95 -14.58 -6.22
C ASP A 95 2.54 -13.61 -7.34
N ARG A 96 1.75 -14.07 -8.32
CA ARG A 96 1.21 -13.20 -9.39
C ARG A 96 0.49 -11.95 -8.87
N LEU A 97 -0.22 -12.05 -7.74
CA LEU A 97 -0.88 -10.89 -7.12
C LEU A 97 0.10 -9.97 -6.41
N GLU A 98 1.22 -10.50 -5.92
CA GLU A 98 2.29 -9.71 -5.29
C GLU A 98 3.08 -8.96 -6.36
N LEU A 99 3.38 -9.58 -7.51
CA LEU A 99 3.98 -8.90 -8.65
C LEU A 99 3.06 -7.79 -9.19
N LYS A 100 1.75 -8.07 -9.32
CA LYS A 100 0.74 -7.06 -9.66
C LYS A 100 0.68 -5.92 -8.63
N ALA A 101 0.80 -6.24 -7.34
CA ALA A 101 0.86 -5.23 -6.29
C ALA A 101 2.14 -4.39 -6.37
N LEU A 102 3.30 -4.99 -6.65
CA LEU A 102 4.56 -4.28 -6.87
C LEU A 102 4.45 -3.30 -8.05
N GLU A 103 3.85 -3.71 -9.16
CA GLU A 103 3.58 -2.84 -10.31
C GLU A 103 2.68 -1.66 -9.93
N ALA A 104 1.54 -1.91 -9.28
CA ALA A 104 0.62 -0.86 -8.86
C ALA A 104 1.29 0.14 -7.89
N VAL A 105 2.06 -0.38 -6.92
CA VAL A 105 2.81 0.44 -5.95
C VAL A 105 3.92 1.24 -6.61
N ALA A 106 4.62 0.67 -7.60
CA ALA A 106 5.63 1.36 -8.38
C ALA A 106 5.03 2.56 -9.11
N ILE A 107 3.94 2.36 -9.85
CA ILE A 107 3.26 3.42 -10.58
C ILE A 107 2.77 4.51 -9.59
N THR A 108 2.16 4.13 -8.47
CA THR A 108 1.74 5.12 -7.45
C THR A 108 2.91 5.91 -6.89
N SER A 109 4.06 5.28 -6.62
CA SER A 109 5.26 5.95 -6.11
C SER A 109 5.83 6.93 -7.13
N ILE A 110 5.89 6.54 -8.41
CA ILE A 110 6.36 7.40 -9.50
C ILE A 110 5.44 8.61 -9.67
N THR A 111 4.12 8.40 -9.66
CA THR A 111 3.12 9.46 -9.83
C THR A 111 3.14 10.48 -8.70
N THR A 112 3.28 10.01 -7.45
CA THR A 112 3.10 10.87 -6.26
C THR A 112 4.41 11.29 -5.58
N GLY A 113 5.53 10.64 -5.92
CA GLY A 113 6.81 10.79 -5.22
C GLY A 113 6.86 10.16 -3.82
N ALA A 114 5.79 9.46 -3.39
CA ALA A 114 5.73 8.82 -2.08
C ALA A 114 6.68 7.60 -1.99
N PRO A 115 7.29 7.35 -0.83
CA PRO A 115 8.14 6.17 -0.62
C PRO A 115 7.33 4.87 -0.66
N VAL A 116 8.03 3.78 -0.97
CA VAL A 116 7.56 2.40 -0.97
C VAL A 116 8.17 1.66 0.22
N LEU A 117 7.42 0.73 0.81
CA LEU A 117 7.94 -0.26 1.75
C LEU A 117 7.42 -1.63 1.34
N VAL A 118 8.33 -2.61 1.24
CA VAL A 118 7.97 -4.00 0.92
C VAL A 118 8.17 -4.87 2.15
N HIS A 119 7.09 -5.54 2.59
CA HIS A 119 7.20 -6.66 3.52
C HIS A 119 7.78 -7.87 2.78
N THR A 120 8.83 -8.49 3.30
CA THR A 120 9.33 -9.78 2.80
C THR A 120 9.12 -10.87 3.85
N GLN A 121 8.51 -11.99 3.46
CA GLN A 121 8.28 -13.07 4.41
C GLN A 121 9.61 -13.75 4.77
N LEU A 122 9.99 -13.65 6.05
CA LEU A 122 11.28 -14.18 6.55
C LEU A 122 12.50 -13.66 5.77
N GLY A 123 12.42 -12.47 5.17
CA GLY A 123 13.53 -11.86 4.43
C GLY A 123 13.78 -12.44 3.03
N THR A 124 13.01 -13.42 2.59
CA THR A 124 13.18 -14.02 1.25
C THR A 124 12.65 -13.08 0.15
N MET A 125 13.19 -13.21 -1.06
CA MET A 125 12.78 -12.42 -2.24
C MET A 125 13.04 -10.91 -2.15
N ALA A 126 13.89 -10.45 -1.21
CA ALA A 126 14.15 -9.04 -1.01
C ALA A 126 14.85 -8.39 -2.21
N TYR A 127 15.86 -9.06 -2.77
CA TYR A 127 16.59 -8.59 -3.94
C TYR A 127 15.66 -8.49 -5.16
N GLU A 128 14.88 -9.53 -5.40
CA GLU A 128 13.97 -9.64 -6.53
C GLU A 128 12.84 -8.60 -6.44
N ALA A 129 12.28 -8.37 -5.26
CA ALA A 129 11.27 -7.35 -5.05
C ALA A 129 11.80 -5.94 -5.33
N VAL A 130 13.03 -5.63 -4.88
CA VAL A 130 13.69 -4.35 -5.17
C VAL A 130 13.98 -4.24 -6.67
N GLN A 131 14.49 -5.31 -7.30
CA GLN A 131 14.80 -5.30 -8.72
C GLN A 131 13.55 -5.05 -9.57
N HIS A 132 12.42 -5.71 -9.27
CA HIS A 132 11.16 -5.43 -9.96
C HIS A 132 10.71 -3.98 -9.82
N LEU A 133 10.79 -3.39 -8.62
CA LEU A 133 10.43 -1.97 -8.43
C LEU A 133 11.34 -1.03 -9.22
N ILE A 134 12.63 -1.32 -9.29
CA ILE A 134 13.59 -0.55 -10.11
C ILE A 134 13.27 -0.70 -11.59
N ASP A 135 12.98 -1.91 -12.07
CA ASP A 135 12.64 -2.19 -13.46
C ASP A 135 11.32 -1.51 -13.87
N PHE A 136 10.37 -1.36 -12.94
CA PHE A 136 9.17 -0.56 -13.13
C PHE A 136 9.43 0.96 -13.10
N GLY A 137 10.63 1.40 -12.74
CA GLY A 137 11.06 2.80 -12.78
C GLY A 137 11.06 3.52 -11.42
N VAL A 138 10.88 2.83 -10.30
CA VAL A 138 10.92 3.46 -8.97
C VAL A 138 12.35 3.89 -8.65
N ASN A 139 12.50 5.10 -8.11
CA ASN A 139 13.78 5.59 -7.60
C ASN A 139 14.26 4.69 -6.44
N PRO A 140 15.44 4.05 -6.51
CA PRO A 140 15.96 3.19 -5.44
C PRO A 140 16.08 3.87 -4.07
N ARG A 141 16.17 5.20 -4.01
CA ARG A 141 16.20 5.98 -2.76
C ARG A 141 14.83 6.12 -2.10
N LYS A 142 13.78 5.56 -2.70
CA LYS A 142 12.40 5.60 -2.22
C LYS A 142 11.87 4.20 -1.86
N ILE A 143 12.67 3.14 -1.98
CA ILE A 143 12.29 1.74 -1.67
C ILE A 143 12.81 1.37 -0.29
#